data_AF-A0A800BNY1-F1
#
_entry.id   AF-A0A800BNY1-F1
#
_cell.length_a   1.000
_cell.length_b   1.000
_cell.length_c   1.000
_cell.angle_alpha   90.00
_cell.angle_beta   90.00
_cell.angle_gamma   90.00
#
_symmetry.space_group_name_H-M   'P 1'
#
loop_
_entity.id
_entity.type
_entity.pdbx_description
1 polymer ?
#
loop_
_entity_poly.entity_id
_entity_poly.type
_entity_poly.pdbx_seq_one_letter_code
_entity_poly.pdbx_strand_id
1 'polypeptide(L)'
;MSWVTRPKVLVLTGSVGLVTFFLILGWVLPGGVELWVVRVKGDEPLLVLPMEEGERFTIHYYHSVEESPIWEEHSLDKKGTIYVEEERYLKFGAGMGRMPGVGRMVKRGPYEVIEEMHMPIGQFILRVGSKGVDHTVIWRGVRV
;
A
#
# COMPACT_ATOMS: atom_id res chain seq x y z
N MET A 1 -37.28 -58.83 2.62
CA MET A 1 -37.49 -57.53 3.29
C MET A 1 -36.17 -56.78 3.28
N SER A 2 -35.94 -55.94 2.26
CA SER A 2 -34.68 -55.23 2.03
C SER A 2 -34.78 -53.80 2.52
N TRP A 3 -33.92 -53.36 3.44
CA TRP A 3 -33.69 -51.94 3.69
C TRP A 3 -32.20 -51.63 3.92
N VAL A 4 -31.57 -51.25 2.82
CA VAL A 4 -30.60 -50.15 2.62
C VAL A 4 -29.61 -49.88 3.75
N THR A 5 -28.40 -50.45 3.63
CA THR A 5 -27.19 -49.81 4.12
C THR A 5 -26.73 -48.79 3.08
N ARG A 6 -26.62 -47.51 3.46
CA ARG A 6 -25.60 -46.54 2.95
C ARG A 6 -25.85 -45.11 3.43
N PRO A 7 -25.02 -44.58 4.35
CA PRO A 7 -24.81 -43.13 4.47
C PRO A 7 -23.38 -42.70 4.09
N LYS A 8 -22.43 -43.61 3.88
CA LYS A 8 -21.00 -43.28 3.71
C LYS A 8 -20.68 -42.58 2.37
N VAL A 9 -21.43 -42.87 1.31
CA VAL A 9 -21.17 -42.31 -0.04
C VAL A 9 -21.55 -40.82 -0.13
N LEU A 10 -22.60 -40.39 0.58
CA LEU A 10 -23.08 -39.01 0.57
C LEU A 10 -22.16 -38.06 1.36
N VAL A 11 -21.52 -38.56 2.42
CA VAL A 11 -20.55 -37.80 3.21
C VAL A 11 -19.26 -37.56 2.42
N LEU A 12 -18.79 -38.56 1.67
CA LEU A 12 -17.58 -38.45 0.83
C LEU A 12 -17.73 -37.44 -0.33
N THR A 13 -18.90 -37.38 -0.98
CA THR A 13 -19.14 -36.42 -2.07
C THR A 13 -19.26 -34.98 -1.57
N GLY A 14 -19.84 -34.76 -0.37
CA GLY A 14 -19.90 -33.45 0.27
C GLY A 14 -18.51 -32.89 0.59
N SER A 15 -17.59 -33.73 1.09
CA SER A 15 -16.21 -33.35 1.40
C SER A 15 -15.42 -32.95 0.16
N VAL A 16 -15.55 -33.71 -0.93
CA VAL A 16 -14.88 -33.40 -2.20
C VAL A 16 -15.41 -32.09 -2.78
N GLY A 17 -16.73 -31.88 -2.78
CA GLY A 17 -17.32 -30.62 -3.23
C GLY A 17 -16.85 -29.40 -2.43
N LEU A 18 -16.70 -29.55 -1.11
CA LEU A 18 -16.21 -28.50 -0.23
C LEU A 18 -14.73 -28.17 -0.48
N VAL A 19 -13.88 -29.19 -0.63
CA VAL A 19 -12.45 -29.01 -0.97
C VAL A 19 -12.30 -28.34 -2.32
N THR A 20 -13.04 -28.81 -3.34
CA THR A 20 -13.02 -28.19 -4.67
C THR A 20 -13.52 -26.76 -4.63
N PHE A 21 -14.55 -26.46 -3.83
CA PHE A 21 -15.04 -25.09 -3.64
C PHE A 21 -13.96 -24.18 -3.02
N PHE A 22 -13.27 -24.61 -1.96
CA PHE A 22 -12.18 -23.82 -1.37
C PHE A 22 -10.97 -23.67 -2.29
N LEU A 23 -10.65 -24.69 -3.11
CA LEU A 23 -9.58 -24.60 -4.11
C LEU A 23 -9.93 -23.60 -5.22
N ILE A 24 -11.17 -23.62 -5.73
CA ILE A 24 -11.65 -22.64 -6.70
C ILE A 24 -11.65 -21.25 -6.08
N LEU A 25 -12.11 -21.11 -4.83
CA LEU A 25 -12.17 -19.84 -4.13
C LEU A 25 -10.76 -19.26 -3.92
N GLY A 26 -9.79 -20.06 -3.48
CA GLY A 26 -8.39 -19.63 -3.35
C GLY A 26 -7.71 -19.32 -4.67
N TRP A 27 -8.20 -19.88 -5.78
CA TRP A 27 -7.67 -19.59 -7.13
C TRP A 27 -8.32 -18.35 -7.78
N VAL A 28 -9.55 -18.02 -7.37
CA VAL A 28 -10.33 -16.89 -7.91
C VAL A 28 -10.14 -15.63 -7.07
N LEU A 29 -9.95 -15.74 -5.76
CA LEU A 29 -9.67 -14.57 -4.93
C LEU A 29 -8.29 -14.00 -5.31
N PRO A 30 -8.23 -12.72 -5.73
CA PRO A 30 -6.96 -12.10 -6.08
C PRO A 30 -6.04 -12.13 -4.86
N GLY A 31 -4.82 -12.63 -5.04
CA GLY A 31 -3.77 -12.44 -4.05
C GLY A 31 -3.39 -10.96 -4.04
N GLY A 32 -3.53 -10.30 -2.89
CA GLY A 32 -3.00 -8.96 -2.67
C GLY A 32 -1.47 -8.96 -2.64
N VAL A 33 -0.89 -7.76 -2.62
CA VAL A 33 0.52 -7.56 -2.29
C VAL A 33 0.62 -7.05 -0.85
N GLU A 34 1.82 -7.08 -0.27
CA GLU A 34 2.02 -6.57 1.08
C GLU A 34 3.00 -5.39 1.06
N LEU A 35 2.66 -4.32 1.77
CA LEU A 35 3.59 -3.24 2.06
C LEU A 35 4.35 -3.56 3.34
N TRP A 36 5.66 -3.71 3.22
CA TRP A 36 6.56 -4.02 4.32
C TRP A 36 7.38 -2.78 4.68
N VAL A 37 7.26 -2.33 5.94
CA VAL A 37 8.18 -1.36 6.51
C VAL A 37 9.13 -2.11 7.42
N VAL A 38 10.38 -2.23 6.99
CA VAL A 38 11.43 -2.95 7.71
C VAL A 38 12.52 -2.01 8.16
N ARG A 39 13.16 -2.33 9.28
CA ARG A 39 14.41 -1.66 9.65
C ARG A 39 15.50 -2.13 8.68
N VAL A 40 16.39 -1.22 8.28
CA VAL A 40 17.58 -1.57 7.47
C VAL A 40 18.45 -2.61 8.18
N LYS A 41 18.45 -2.63 9.52
CA LYS A 41 19.07 -3.65 10.35
C LYS A 41 18.05 -4.26 11.31
N GLY A 42 17.99 -5.59 11.34
CA GLY A 42 17.07 -6.37 12.16
C GLY A 42 16.08 -7.15 11.30
N ASP A 43 15.53 -8.22 11.87
CA ASP A 43 14.77 -9.21 11.11
C ASP A 43 13.25 -9.04 11.22
N GLU A 44 12.77 -8.28 12.21
CA GLU A 44 11.35 -8.07 12.43
C GLU A 44 10.83 -6.81 11.71
N PRO A 45 9.73 -6.93 10.93
CA PRO A 45 9.09 -5.78 10.31
C PRO A 45 8.47 -4.86 11.36
N LEU A 46 8.49 -3.56 11.08
CA LEU A 46 7.79 -2.54 11.86
C LEU A 46 6.30 -2.51 11.52
N LEU A 47 5.97 -2.75 10.25
CA LEU A 47 4.62 -2.71 9.72
C LEU A 47 4.51 -3.65 8.53
N VAL A 48 3.40 -4.39 8.45
CA VAL A 48 3.00 -5.17 7.29
C VAL A 48 1.54 -4.86 7.01
N LEU A 49 1.23 -4.31 5.83
CA LEU A 49 -0.13 -4.01 5.41
C LEU A 49 -0.52 -4.86 4.21
N PRO A 50 -1.67 -5.57 4.24
CA PRO A 50 -2.21 -6.21 3.05
C PRO A 50 -2.82 -5.13 2.12
N MET A 51 -2.36 -5.09 0.88
CA MET A 51 -2.69 -4.05 -0.08
C MET A 51 -3.23 -4.67 -1.37
N GLU A 52 -4.30 -4.08 -1.90
CA GLU A 52 -4.80 -4.40 -3.24
C GLU A 52 -3.97 -3.69 -4.32
N GLU A 53 -3.95 -4.23 -5.55
CA GLU A 53 -3.33 -3.53 -6.68
C GLU A 53 -3.95 -2.14 -6.86
N GLY A 54 -3.09 -1.13 -7.00
CA GLY A 54 -3.48 0.27 -7.15
C GLY A 54 -3.95 0.93 -5.86
N GLU A 55 -4.06 0.18 -4.75
CA GLU A 55 -4.43 0.74 -3.45
C GLU A 55 -3.42 1.78 -2.99
N ARG A 56 -3.93 2.86 -2.41
CA ARG A 56 -3.13 4.00 -1.98
C ARG A 56 -2.70 3.89 -0.52
N PHE A 57 -1.47 4.29 -0.26
CA PHE A 57 -1.01 4.65 1.09
C PHE A 57 -0.30 6.01 1.03
N THR A 58 -0.19 6.69 2.16
CA THR A 58 0.47 8.00 2.23
C THR A 58 1.59 7.95 3.25
N ILE A 59 2.75 8.49 2.88
CA ILE A 59 3.78 8.85 3.84
C ILE A 59 3.58 10.32 4.17
N HIS A 60 3.27 10.60 5.43
CA HIS A 60 3.11 11.95 5.94
C HIS A 60 4.30 12.31 6.83
N TYR A 61 4.95 13.44 6.57
CA TYR A 61 6.13 13.87 7.31
C TYR A 61 6.30 15.39 7.24
N TYR A 62 7.14 15.94 8.10
CA TYR A 62 7.49 17.36 8.13
C TYR A 62 8.85 17.60 7.49
N HIS A 63 8.93 18.55 6.55
CA HIS A 63 10.20 18.93 5.97
C HIS A 63 11.06 19.68 7.00
N SER A 64 12.22 19.14 7.35
CA SER A 64 13.04 19.63 8.48
C SER A 64 13.50 21.08 8.37
N VAL A 65 13.57 21.64 7.16
CA VAL A 65 13.99 23.04 6.93
C VAL A 65 12.82 24.02 7.04
N GLU A 66 11.64 23.63 6.58
CA GLU A 66 10.47 24.51 6.44
C GLU A 66 9.42 24.27 7.55
N GLU A 67 9.62 23.22 8.36
CA GLU A 67 8.68 22.68 9.35
C GLU A 67 7.24 22.59 8.80
N SER A 68 7.14 22.26 7.51
CA SER A 68 5.88 22.19 6.78
C SER A 68 5.51 20.73 6.49
N PRO A 69 4.23 20.36 6.61
CA PRO A 69 3.80 19.00 6.36
C PRO A 69 3.79 18.70 4.86
N ILE A 70 4.20 17.48 4.53
CA ILE A 70 4.22 16.88 3.20
C ILE A 70 3.37 15.60 3.26
N TRP A 71 2.54 15.41 2.24
CA TRP A 71 1.83 14.16 1.99
C TRP A 71 2.29 13.59 0.66
N GLU A 72 2.95 12.44 0.71
CA GLU A 72 3.43 11.70 -0.46
C GLU A 72 2.57 10.45 -0.62
N GLU A 73 1.63 10.50 -1.56
CA GLU A 73 0.72 9.40 -1.87
C GLU A 73 1.38 8.43 -2.84
N HIS A 74 1.26 7.15 -2.52
CA HIS A 74 1.86 6.06 -3.22
C HIS A 74 0.84 5.00 -3.61
N SER A 75 1.15 4.26 -4.67
CA SER A 75 0.43 3.05 -5.06
C SER A 75 1.40 1.90 -5.32
N LEU A 76 0.83 0.71 -5.52
CA LEU A 76 1.59 -0.48 -5.85
C LEU A 76 0.90 -1.31 -6.94
N ASP A 77 1.68 -1.89 -7.84
CA ASP A 77 1.17 -2.81 -8.86
C ASP A 77 1.15 -4.27 -8.35
N LYS A 78 0.63 -5.22 -9.15
CA LYS A 78 0.65 -6.65 -8.81
C LYS A 78 2.05 -7.23 -8.60
N LYS A 79 3.09 -6.56 -9.07
CA LYS A 79 4.49 -6.98 -8.92
C LYS A 79 5.12 -6.40 -7.66
N GLY A 80 4.41 -5.54 -6.93
CA GLY A 80 4.91 -4.82 -5.76
C GLY A 80 5.79 -3.61 -6.11
N THR A 81 5.77 -3.14 -7.36
CA THR A 81 6.43 -1.89 -7.74
C THR A 81 5.70 -0.73 -7.07
N ILE A 82 6.40 0.07 -6.28
CA ILE A 82 5.83 1.26 -5.66
C ILE A 82 5.94 2.44 -6.63
N TYR A 83 4.88 3.23 -6.73
CA TYR A 83 4.79 4.45 -7.50
C TYR A 83 4.50 5.63 -6.59
N VAL A 84 5.11 6.78 -6.87
CA VAL A 84 4.67 8.09 -6.35
C VAL A 84 3.59 8.62 -7.26
N GLU A 85 2.47 9.00 -6.67
CA GLU A 85 1.25 9.33 -7.40
C GLU A 85 0.90 10.80 -7.26
N GLU A 86 1.02 11.31 -6.03
CA GLU A 86 0.74 12.71 -5.70
C GLU A 86 1.66 13.16 -4.56
N GLU A 87 2.21 14.37 -4.68
CA GLU A 87 2.92 15.06 -3.59
C GLU A 87 2.19 16.35 -3.26
N ARG A 88 1.82 16.53 -1.98
CA ARG A 88 1.14 17.75 -1.50
C ARG A 88 2.01 18.50 -0.50
N TYR A 89 2.11 19.80 -0.73
CA TYR A 89 2.91 20.72 0.05
C TYR A 89 2.07 21.88 0.56
N LEU A 90 2.30 22.30 1.80
CA LEU A 90 1.75 23.57 2.30
C LEU A 90 2.55 24.78 1.78
N LYS A 91 3.85 24.60 1.56
CA LYS A 91 4.76 25.62 1.02
C LYS A 91 5.71 24.95 0.04
N PHE A 92 5.62 25.29 -1.24
CA PHE A 92 6.60 24.83 -2.21
C PHE A 92 7.84 25.74 -2.15
N GLY A 93 8.83 25.36 -1.33
CA GLY A 93 10.00 26.19 -1.03
C GLY A 93 10.96 26.37 -2.20
N ALA A 94 11.71 27.47 -2.18
CA ALA A 94 12.83 27.68 -3.09
C ALA A 94 13.94 26.66 -2.81
N GLY A 95 14.26 25.81 -3.78
CA GLY A 95 15.23 24.73 -3.64
C GLY A 95 14.63 23.33 -3.53
N MET A 96 13.30 23.21 -3.46
CA MET A 96 12.65 21.92 -3.71
C MET A 96 12.80 21.61 -5.20
N GLY A 97 13.59 20.58 -5.51
CA GLY A 97 13.91 20.19 -6.88
C GLY A 97 12.62 19.98 -7.67
N ARG A 98 12.46 20.68 -8.78
CA ARG A 98 11.39 20.37 -9.74
C ARG A 98 11.88 19.21 -10.60
N MET A 99 11.01 18.26 -10.89
CA MET A 99 11.26 17.19 -11.85
C MET A 99 10.52 17.53 -13.16
N PRO A 100 11.18 18.16 -14.15
CA PRO A 100 10.52 18.52 -15.40
C PRO A 100 9.99 17.25 -16.09
N GLY A 101 8.72 17.27 -16.49
CA GLY A 101 8.09 16.16 -17.19
C GLY A 101 7.50 15.07 -16.28
N VAL A 102 7.53 15.23 -14.94
CA VAL A 102 6.86 14.32 -14.01
C VAL A 102 5.70 15.04 -13.33
N GLY A 103 4.49 14.50 -13.52
CA GLY A 103 3.26 15.03 -12.96
C GLY A 103 2.88 16.43 -13.47
N ARG A 104 1.83 16.97 -12.84
CA ARG A 104 1.27 18.29 -13.14
C ARG A 104 1.08 19.08 -11.85
N MET A 105 1.62 20.28 -11.82
CA MET A 105 1.45 21.19 -10.68
C MET A 105 0.05 21.80 -10.69
N VAL A 106 -0.66 21.69 -9.57
CA VAL A 106 -1.93 22.36 -9.31
C VAL A 106 -1.97 22.99 -7.93
N LYS A 107 -2.94 23.88 -7.73
CA LYS A 107 -3.25 24.45 -6.42
C LYS A 107 -4.58 23.89 -5.92
N ARG A 108 -4.56 23.24 -4.76
CA ARG A 108 -5.76 22.69 -4.10
C ARG A 108 -5.94 23.37 -2.74
N GLY A 109 -6.67 24.48 -2.72
CA GLY A 109 -6.82 25.31 -1.51
C GLY A 109 -5.48 25.92 -1.08
N PRO A 110 -5.01 25.68 0.17
CA PRO A 110 -3.71 26.16 0.63
C PRO A 110 -2.53 25.32 0.10
N TYR A 111 -2.80 24.17 -0.55
CA TYR A 111 -1.77 23.23 -0.96
C TYR A 111 -1.31 23.48 -2.39
N GLU A 112 -0.02 23.35 -2.60
CA GLU A 112 0.60 23.11 -3.90
C GLU A 112 0.75 21.60 -4.07
N VAL A 113 0.26 21.06 -5.18
CA VAL A 113 0.13 19.62 -5.39
C VAL A 113 0.74 19.26 -6.74
N ILE A 114 1.62 18.27 -6.75
CA ILE A 114 2.06 17.62 -7.98
C ILE A 114 1.23 16.35 -8.11
N GLU A 115 0.25 16.35 -8.99
CA GLU A 115 -0.63 15.21 -9.25
C GLU A 115 -0.22 14.48 -10.53
N GLU A 116 -0.79 13.29 -10.78
CA GLU A 116 -0.56 12.52 -12.00
C GLU A 116 0.93 12.15 -12.21
N MET A 117 1.69 11.96 -11.13
CA MET A 117 3.13 11.65 -11.22
C MET A 117 3.38 10.25 -11.78
N HIS A 118 2.66 9.25 -11.25
CA HIS A 118 2.81 7.81 -11.52
C HIS A 118 4.28 7.40 -11.75
N MET A 119 5.15 7.82 -10.85
CA MET A 119 6.60 7.68 -10.98
C MET A 119 7.07 6.43 -10.25
N PRO A 120 7.65 5.42 -10.94
CA PRO A 120 8.11 4.20 -10.28
C PRO A 120 9.37 4.49 -9.45
N ILE A 121 9.33 4.08 -8.18
CA ILE A 121 10.48 4.21 -7.25
C ILE A 121 10.98 2.85 -6.75
N GLY A 122 10.19 1.78 -6.93
CA GLY A 122 10.54 0.46 -6.44
C GLY A 122 10.65 0.43 -4.91
N GLN A 123 11.60 -0.35 -4.39
CA GLN A 123 11.91 -0.36 -2.97
C GLN A 123 12.87 0.78 -2.63
N PHE A 124 12.61 1.51 -1.55
CA PHE A 124 13.43 2.65 -1.15
C PHE A 124 13.68 2.68 0.35
N ILE A 125 14.73 3.39 0.75
CA ILE A 125 15.09 3.56 2.16
C ILE A 125 14.49 4.88 2.67
N LEU A 126 13.58 4.79 3.63
CA LEU A 126 13.09 5.96 4.33
C LEU A 126 14.06 6.34 5.45
N ARG A 127 14.69 7.51 5.32
CA ARG A 127 15.56 8.06 6.36
C ARG A 127 14.71 8.77 7.42
N VAL A 128 14.27 8.01 8.41
CA VAL A 128 13.53 8.57 9.55
C VAL A 128 14.44 9.51 10.33
N GLY A 129 14.16 10.81 10.22
CA GLY A 129 14.92 11.88 10.86
C GLY A 129 14.66 11.99 12.37
N SER A 130 14.92 13.18 12.93
CA SER A 130 14.59 13.48 14.32
C SER A 130 13.07 13.42 14.56
N LYS A 131 12.66 13.36 15.84
CA LYS A 131 11.25 13.32 16.24
C LYS A 131 10.39 14.43 15.61
N GLY A 132 10.97 15.57 15.25
CA GLY A 132 10.26 16.68 14.60
C GLY A 132 9.85 16.43 13.15
N VAL A 133 10.47 15.46 12.45
CA VAL A 133 10.10 15.08 11.07
C VAL A 133 8.87 14.17 11.06
N ASP A 134 8.74 13.31 12.08
CA ASP A 134 7.56 12.49 12.37
C ASP A 134 6.95 11.76 11.16
N HIS A 135 7.76 10.91 10.51
CA HIS A 135 7.28 10.07 9.41
C HIS A 135 6.19 9.12 9.91
N THR A 136 5.00 9.25 9.33
CA THR A 136 3.80 8.48 9.66
C THR A 136 3.25 7.83 8.39
N VAL A 137 2.90 6.55 8.45
CA VAL A 137 2.17 5.89 7.37
C VAL A 137 0.68 6.10 7.59
N ILE A 138 -0.04 6.50 6.56
CA ILE A 138 -1.50 6.61 6.55
C ILE A 138 -2.04 5.60 5.54
N TRP A 139 -2.88 4.69 6.01
CA TRP A 139 -3.51 3.67 5.19
C TRP A 139 -5.01 3.62 5.50
N ARG A 140 -5.86 3.64 4.45
CA ARG A 140 -7.32 3.72 4.56
C ARG A 140 -7.81 4.83 5.51
N GLY A 141 -7.10 5.96 5.52
CA GLY A 141 -7.38 7.11 6.39
C GLY A 141 -6.94 6.96 7.86
N VAL A 142 -6.32 5.83 8.22
CA VAL A 142 -5.83 5.55 9.58
C VAL A 142 -4.32 5.73 9.63
N ARG A 143 -3.81 6.39 10.68
CA ARG A 143 -2.38 6.48 10.97
C ARG A 143 -1.92 5.18 11.63
N VAL A 144 -0.88 4.55 11.09
CA VAL A 144 -0.34 3.26 11.52
C VAL A 144 1.16 3.33 11.78
#